data_AF-A0A453S3C8-F1
#
_entry.id   AF-A0A453S3C8-F1
#
_cell.length_a   1.000
_cell.length_b   1.000
_cell.length_c   1.000
_cell.angle_alpha   90.00
_cell.angle_beta   90.00
_cell.angle_gamma   90.00
#
_symmetry.space_group_name_H-M   'P 1'
#
loop_
_entity.id
_entity.type
_entity.pdbx_description
1 polymer ?
#
loop_
_entity_poly.entity_id
_entity_poly.type
_entity_poly.pdbx_seq_one_letter_code
_entity_poly.pdbx_strand_id
1 'polypeptide(L)' 'MVEGKCPNRGESPAMDSKSQSLVLMNFFTTDPNPTGVCGNNSAPLVSMLKTCHDLSGNRWPNYIAVDYYMVCQHAKDPI' A
#
# COMPACT_ATOMS: atom_id res chain seq x y z
N MET A 1 -5.08 -4.52 2.38
CA MET A 1 -6.17 -3.52 2.27
C MET A 1 -7.51 -4.25 2.30
N VAL A 2 -8.58 -3.58 2.74
CA VAL A 2 -9.95 -4.12 2.70
C VAL A 2 -10.68 -3.40 1.58
N GLU A 3 -11.38 -4.13 0.71
CA GLU A 3 -12.15 -3.55 -0.39
C GLU A 3 -13.13 -2.48 0.13
N GLY A 4 -13.21 -1.35 -0.58
CA GLY A 4 -14.07 -0.22 -0.20
C GLY A 4 -13.58 0.59 1.01
N LYS A 5 -12.41 0.29 1.58
CA LYS A 5 -11.81 1.06 2.69
C LYS A 5 -10.42 1.55 2.34
N CYS A 6 -10.04 2.71 2.89
CA CYS A 6 -8.68 3.23 2.83
C CYS A 6 -8.04 3.33 4.23
N PRO A 7 -7.64 2.19 4.82
CA PRO A 7 -7.06 2.17 6.16
C PRO A 7 -5.65 2.77 6.20
N ASN A 8 -5.31 3.41 7.31
CA ASN A 8 -3.96 3.79 7.69
C ASN A 8 -3.32 2.73 8.60
N ARG A 9 -1.99 2.80 8.75
CA ARG A 9 -1.30 2.10 9.85
C ARG A 9 -1.52 2.85 11.16
N GLY A 10 -1.41 2.17 12.30
CA GLY A 10 -1.68 2.77 13.62
C GLY A 10 -0.74 3.93 13.96
N GLU A 11 0.49 3.90 13.46
CA GLU A 11 1.48 4.96 13.58
C GLU A 11 1.31 6.10 12.57
N SER A 12 0.47 5.89 11.54
CA SER A 12 0.19 6.89 10.51
C SER A 12 -1.10 7.66 10.82
N PRO A 13 -1.20 8.94 10.45
CA PRO A 13 -2.46 9.65 10.44
C PRO A 13 -3.51 8.96 9.54
N ALA A 14 -4.78 9.28 9.76
CA ALA A 14 -5.87 8.83 8.89
C ALA A 14 -5.63 9.27 7.43
N MET A 15 -6.01 8.44 6.46
CA MET A 15 -5.72 8.69 5.04
C MET A 15 -6.46 9.92 4.47
N ASP A 16 -7.57 10.32 5.08
CA ASP A 16 -8.34 11.53 4.76
C ASP A 16 -7.78 12.80 5.41
N SER A 17 -6.79 12.68 6.30
CA SER A 17 -6.08 13.83 6.88
C SER A 17 -5.41 14.66 5.80
N LYS A 18 -5.67 15.98 5.85
CA LYS A 18 -5.08 16.98 4.95
C LYS A 18 -3.84 17.66 5.53
N SER A 19 -3.40 17.27 6.73
CA SER A 19 -2.23 17.87 7.38
C SER A 19 -0.90 17.36 6.83
N GLN A 20 -0.89 16.20 6.15
CA GLN A 20 0.28 15.63 5.50
C GLN A 20 0.30 16.00 4.02
N SER A 21 1.45 16.48 3.55
CA SER A 21 1.67 16.79 2.12
C SER A 21 1.96 15.55 1.28
N LEU A 22 2.42 14.47 1.91
CA LEU A 22 2.80 13.21 1.26
C LEU A 22 1.95 12.06 1.77
N VAL A 23 1.43 11.26 0.85
CA VAL A 23 0.61 10.09 1.11
C VAL A 23 1.27 8.84 0.51
N LEU A 24 1.54 7.86 1.37
CA LEU A 24 2.03 6.54 0.97
C LEU A 24 0.87 5.55 1.05
N MET A 25 0.59 4.85 -0.05
CA MET A 25 -0.35 3.74 -0.06
C MET A 25 0.39 2.41 -0.10
N ASN A 26 0.27 1.62 0.96
CA ASN A 26 0.82 0.27 1.03
C ASN A 26 -0.27 -0.78 0.72
N PHE A 27 -0.45 -1.11 -0.55
CA PHE A 27 -1.52 -2.00 -1.00
C PHE A 27 -1.15 -3.49 -0.92
N PHE A 28 0.08 -3.84 -1.29
CA PHE A 28 0.55 -5.21 -1.32
C PHE A 28 0.69 -5.80 0.08
N THR A 29 0.61 -7.13 0.17
CA THR A 29 0.73 -7.86 1.44
C THR A 29 2.14 -7.73 2.00
N THR A 30 2.26 -7.77 3.33
CA THR A 30 3.55 -7.76 4.03
C THR A 30 4.40 -8.95 3.59
N ASP A 31 3.80 -10.14 3.49
CA ASP A 31 4.50 -11.31 2.98
C ASP A 31 4.55 -11.24 1.46
N PRO A 32 5.76 -11.12 0.87
CA PRO A 32 5.94 -11.06 -0.57
C PRO A 32 5.72 -12.45 -1.15
N ASN A 33 4.49 -12.75 -1.53
CA ASN A 33 4.17 -13.92 -2.35
C ASN A 33 4.11 -13.46 -3.81
N PRO A 34 5.04 -13.90 -4.68
CA PRO A 34 5.06 -13.52 -6.09
C PRO A 34 3.71 -13.75 -6.79
N THR A 35 3.02 -14.84 -6.44
CA THR A 35 1.69 -15.15 -6.97
C THR A 35 0.66 -14.10 -6.56
N GLY A 36 0.72 -13.66 -5.30
CA GLY A 36 -0.17 -12.64 -4.75
C GLY A 36 0.10 -11.25 -5.33
N VAL A 37 1.36 -10.85 -5.47
CA VAL A 37 1.73 -9.56 -6.08
C VAL A 37 1.32 -9.51 -7.55
N CYS A 38 1.57 -10.58 -8.31
CA CYS A 38 1.13 -10.69 -9.70
C CYS A 38 -0.40 -10.63 -9.83
N GLY A 39 -1.14 -11.35 -8.99
CA GLY A 39 -2.61 -11.37 -9.03
C GLY A 39 -3.27 -10.06 -8.58
N ASN A 40 -2.62 -9.33 -7.67
CA ASN A 40 -3.14 -8.06 -7.16
C ASN A 40 -2.67 -6.84 -7.98
N ASN A 41 -1.77 -7.02 -8.96
CA ASN A 41 -1.31 -5.92 -9.81
C ASN A 41 -2.40 -5.45 -10.80
N SER A 42 -2.19 -4.32 -11.44
CA SER A 42 -3.08 -3.79 -12.48
C SER A 42 -4.48 -3.45 -11.93
N ALA A 43 -5.53 -4.19 -12.28
CA ALA A 43 -6.91 -3.81 -12.00
C ALA A 43 -7.25 -3.71 -10.49
N PRO A 44 -6.87 -4.67 -9.61
CA PRO A 44 -7.12 -4.55 -8.18
C PRO A 44 -6.36 -3.36 -7.55
N LEU A 45 -5.11 -3.13 -7.96
CA LEU A 45 -4.35 -1.96 -7.53
C LEU A 45 -5.04 -0.66 -7.94
N VAL A 46 -5.48 -0.53 -9.20
CA VAL A 46 -6.18 0.66 -9.70
C VAL A 46 -7.50 0.88 -8.96
N SER A 47 -8.26 -0.20 -8.71
CA SER A 47 -9.49 -0.13 -7.91
C SER A 47 -9.23 0.43 -6.51
N MET A 48 -8.16 -0.02 -5.85
CA MET A 48 -7.80 0.53 -4.54
C MET A 48 -7.26 1.96 -4.62
N LEU A 49 -6.45 2.31 -5.62
CA LEU A 49 -6.02 3.69 -5.83
C LEU A 49 -7.23 4.63 -5.94
N LYS A 50 -8.26 4.21 -6.68
CA LYS A 50 -9.50 4.98 -6.87
C LYS A 50 -10.30 5.08 -5.57
N THR A 51 -10.48 3.95 -4.87
CA THR A 51 -11.15 3.91 -3.56
C THR A 51 -10.49 4.87 -2.56
N CYS A 52 -9.16 4.80 -2.45
CA CYS A 52 -8.40 5.69 -1.58
C CYS A 52 -8.46 7.14 -2.03
N HIS A 53 -8.40 7.43 -3.33
CA HIS A 53 -8.56 8.79 -3.85
C HIS A 53 -9.89 9.42 -3.42
N ASP A 54 -10.99 8.69 -3.63
CA ASP A 54 -12.33 9.20 -3.37
C ASP A 54 -12.57 9.41 -1.86
N LEU A 55 -12.02 8.51 -1.03
CA LEU A 55 -12.09 8.63 0.44
C LEU A 55 -11.07 9.62 1.04
N SER A 56 -9.98 9.95 0.34
CA SER A 56 -8.89 10.81 0.85
C SER A 56 -9.03 12.27 0.41
N GLY A 57 -10.26 12.72 0.15
CA GLY A 57 -10.55 14.08 -0.27
C GLY A 57 -10.06 14.39 -1.70
N ASN A 58 -10.23 13.45 -2.62
CA ASN A 58 -9.82 13.56 -4.03
C ASN A 58 -8.31 13.77 -4.22
N ARG A 59 -7.49 13.09 -3.41
CA ARG A 59 -6.03 13.12 -3.51
C ARG A 59 -5.50 11.76 -3.91
N TRP A 60 -4.68 11.73 -4.95
CA TRP A 60 -3.94 10.54 -5.31
C TRP A 60 -2.78 10.33 -4.34
N PRO A 61 -2.43 9.07 -4.00
CA PRO A 61 -1.20 8.77 -3.30
C PRO A 61 0.01 9.30 -4.08
N ASN A 62 0.98 9.85 -3.37
CA ASN A 62 2.25 10.27 -3.97
C ASN A 62 3.15 9.08 -4.26
N TYR A 63 3.07 8.06 -3.39
CA TYR A 63 3.90 6.87 -3.47
C TYR A 63 3.04 5.62 -3.28
N ILE A 64 3.39 4.56 -4.02
CA ILE A 64 2.84 3.22 -3.84
C ILE A 64 3.97 2.33 -3.36
N ALA A 65 3.83 1.77 -2.17
CA ALA A 65 4.76 0.78 -1.66
C ALA A 65 4.47 -0.57 -2.33
N VAL A 66 5.45 -1.07 -3.07
CA VAL A 66 5.51 -2.45 -3.59
C VAL A 66 6.58 -3.15 -2.78
N ASP A 67 6.26 -4.31 -2.20
CA ASP A 67 7.24 -5.15 -1.51
C ASP A 67 8.01 -4.47 -0.36
N TYR A 68 7.39 -3.50 0.32
CA TYR A 68 8.02 -2.72 1.39
C TYR A 68 8.61 -3.56 2.53
N TYR A 69 8.13 -4.81 2.70
CA TYR A 69 8.61 -5.75 3.72
C TYR A 69 9.23 -7.02 3.14
N MET A 70 9.79 -6.98 1.93
CA MET A 70 10.79 -7.98 1.57
C MET A 70 11.94 -7.86 2.57
N VAL A 71 11.88 -8.67 3.64
CA VAL A 71 13.06 -9.02 4.41
C VAL A 71 13.96 -9.67 3.37
N CYS A 72 15.13 -9.09 3.09
CA CYS A 72 16.16 -9.81 2.34
C CYS A 72 16.38 -11.14 3.06
N GLN A 73 15.73 -12.22 2.61
CA GLN A 73 15.92 -13.54 3.19
C GLN A 73 17.37 -14.01 2.99
N HIS A 74 18.08 -13.42 2.03
CA HIS A 74 19.53 -13.53 1.86
C HIS A 74 20.38 -12.91 2.98
N ALA A 75 19.82 -12.17 3.93
CA ALA A 75 20.57 -11.68 5.09
C ALA A 75 20.61 -12.67 6.27
N LYS A 76 19.98 -13.86 6.12
CA LYS A 76 20.00 -14.92 7.14
C LYS A 76 20.89 -16.12 6.82
N ASP A 77 21.43 -16.19 5.61
CA ASP A 77 22.42 -17.20 5.24
C ASP A 77 23.83 -16.57 5.29
N PRO A 78 24.71 -17.00 6.21
CA PRO A 78 26.10 -16.56 6.18
C PRO A 78 26.79 -17.17 4.95
N ILE A 79 27.52 -16.34 4.22
CA ILE A 79 28.52 -16.78 3.23
C ILE A 79 29.56 -17.67 3.93
#